data_AF-A0A9P6YCY3-F1
#
_entry.id   AF-A0A9P6YCY3-F1
#
_cell.length_a   1.000
_cell.length_b   1.000
_cell.length_c   1.000
_cell.angle_alpha   90.00
_cell.angle_beta   90.00
_cell.angle_gamma   90.00
#
_symmetry.space_group_name_H-M   'P 1'
#
loop_
_entity.id
_entity.type
_entity.pdbx_description
1 polymer ?
#
loop_
_entity_poly.entity_id
_entity_poly.type
_entity_poly.pdbx_seq_one_letter_code
_entity_poly.pdbx_strand_id
1 'polypeptide(L)'
;MLNLLPSEIIYNIFSFLTYDEVYSIRTTCKQFQIMGEYHIYHQIKTLNQSVVLKLDESKDISMKLIASHYDAENRVIEFVPETSATLSLTNSKKRFAYHRLLKIHFSAWNASSTQLPLECLDPQERALFLYHHTYNSLIEKVYELPSWNTTNKPRRYIGDKGLILSMGYKHPPNSTLIKQESKPIKSLPTSYYGYPMSPAALSPIPAAPSLEVKWVRVTLDWVISGLKPSIPTTQIYKNDFIRLDQMLAKQGYFKYDPLSEPVLDYIVQQDHELPQNLLDYIHSHTHECRNRLSRLQHMLEGAGIDAQVIWKYTFAKSFVVGSGCLLGEEDVIRCIQDSEQEWRQKKPDFVRKLNLLDSH
;
A
#
# COMPACT_ATOMS: atom_id res chain seq x y z
N MET A 1 -10.31 -0.48 -38.39
CA MET A 1 -10.97 0.78 -38.81
C MET A 1 -10.84 1.90 -37.77
N LEU A 2 -10.98 1.65 -36.46
CA LEU A 2 -10.84 2.71 -35.43
C LEU A 2 -9.43 3.34 -35.33
N ASN A 3 -8.35 2.60 -35.66
CA ASN A 3 -6.98 3.13 -35.64
C ASN A 3 -6.69 4.20 -36.73
N LEU A 4 -7.62 4.42 -37.66
CA LEU A 4 -7.52 5.46 -38.69
C LEU A 4 -8.21 6.77 -38.28
N LEU A 5 -8.87 6.78 -37.11
CA LEU A 5 -9.50 7.99 -36.60
C LEU A 5 -8.44 8.99 -36.09
N PRO A 6 -8.66 10.29 -36.29
CA PRO A 6 -7.89 11.34 -35.64
C PRO A 6 -7.85 11.18 -34.12
N SER A 7 -6.71 11.51 -33.52
CA SER A 7 -6.47 11.35 -32.09
C SER A 7 -7.48 12.12 -31.23
N GLU A 8 -7.95 13.27 -31.72
CA GLU A 8 -8.93 14.14 -31.07
C GLU A 8 -10.28 13.44 -30.91
N ILE A 9 -10.72 12.70 -31.92
CA ILE A 9 -11.98 11.94 -31.88
C ILE A 9 -11.87 10.82 -30.84
N ILE A 10 -10.72 10.13 -30.80
CA ILE A 10 -10.46 9.06 -29.83
C ILE A 10 -10.46 9.62 -28.40
N TYR A 11 -9.79 10.75 -28.15
CA TYR A 11 -9.83 11.39 -26.83
C TYR A 11 -11.23 11.88 -26.44
N ASN A 12 -12.02 12.36 -27.40
CA ASN A 12 -13.40 12.71 -27.16
C ASN A 12 -14.22 11.47 -26.74
N ILE A 13 -14.04 10.33 -27.42
CA ILE A 13 -14.68 9.06 -27.02
C ILE A 13 -14.26 8.68 -25.60
N PHE A 14 -12.97 8.73 -25.28
CA PHE A 14 -12.48 8.39 -23.94
C PHE A 14 -13.08 9.28 -22.84
N SER A 15 -13.38 10.54 -23.14
CA SER A 15 -13.97 11.46 -22.15
C SER A 15 -15.36 11.06 -21.65
N PHE A 16 -16.07 10.21 -22.42
CA PHE A 16 -17.39 9.67 -22.03
C PHE A 16 -17.29 8.34 -21.26
N LEU A 17 -16.09 7.77 -21.12
CA LEU A 17 -15.88 6.47 -20.51
C LEU A 17 -15.34 6.61 -19.09
N THR A 18 -15.58 5.59 -18.26
CA THR A 18 -14.97 5.50 -16.93
C THR A 18 -13.49 5.12 -17.03
N TYR A 19 -12.73 5.31 -15.94
CA TYR A 19 -11.33 4.89 -15.92
C TYR A 19 -11.14 3.41 -16.19
N ASP A 20 -12.01 2.52 -15.69
CA ASP A 20 -11.88 1.09 -15.92
C ASP A 20 -12.21 0.68 -17.36
N GLU A 21 -13.14 1.39 -18.01
CA GLU A 21 -13.45 1.20 -19.43
C GLU A 21 -12.28 1.64 -20.32
N VAL A 22 -11.77 2.87 -20.14
CA VAL A 22 -10.59 3.38 -20.87
C VAL A 22 -9.39 2.46 -20.66
N TYR A 23 -9.19 2.02 -19.42
CA TYR A 23 -8.11 1.12 -19.07
C TYR A 23 -8.26 -0.27 -19.70
N SER A 24 -9.48 -0.77 -19.88
CA SER A 24 -9.72 -2.05 -20.56
C SER A 24 -9.40 -1.97 -22.06
N ILE A 25 -9.68 -0.83 -22.69
CA ILE A 25 -9.40 -0.56 -24.11
C ILE A 25 -7.90 -0.64 -24.43
N ARG A 26 -7.00 -0.45 -23.43
CA ARG A 26 -5.54 -0.55 -23.60
C ARG A 26 -5.06 -1.87 -24.22
N THR A 27 -5.84 -2.94 -24.07
CA THR A 27 -5.49 -4.28 -24.57
C THR A 27 -5.64 -4.43 -26.09
N THR A 28 -6.31 -3.49 -26.75
CA THR A 28 -6.64 -3.57 -28.18
C THR A 28 -5.43 -3.32 -29.09
N CYS A 29 -4.68 -2.24 -28.86
CA CYS A 29 -3.48 -1.90 -29.61
C CYS A 29 -2.56 -0.95 -28.82
N LYS A 30 -1.29 -0.87 -29.22
CA LYS A 30 -0.28 -0.02 -28.55
C LYS A 30 -0.65 1.48 -28.57
N GLN A 31 -1.29 1.94 -29.65
CA GLN A 31 -1.73 3.33 -29.74
C GLN A 31 -2.80 3.64 -28.69
N PHE A 32 -3.84 2.81 -28.59
CA PHE A 32 -4.92 2.99 -27.61
C PHE A 32 -4.43 2.82 -26.18
N GLN A 33 -3.44 1.95 -25.98
CA GLN A 33 -2.75 1.88 -24.70
C GLN A 33 -2.14 3.23 -24.31
N ILE A 34 -1.26 3.80 -25.15
CA ILE A 34 -0.58 5.06 -24.84
C ILE A 34 -1.60 6.19 -24.66
N MET A 35 -2.59 6.29 -25.56
CA MET A 35 -3.60 7.34 -25.49
C MET A 35 -4.50 7.19 -24.26
N GLY A 36 -4.95 5.98 -23.94
CA GLY A 36 -5.83 5.72 -22.81
C GLY A 36 -5.12 5.94 -21.47
N GLU A 37 -3.88 5.47 -21.33
CA GLU A 37 -3.06 5.70 -20.13
C GLU A 37 -2.79 7.20 -19.91
N TYR A 38 -2.45 7.93 -20.99
CA TYR A 38 -2.26 9.39 -20.93
C TYR A 38 -3.57 10.13 -20.62
N HIS A 39 -4.70 9.68 -21.19
CA HIS A 39 -6.02 10.25 -20.92
C HIS A 39 -6.39 10.14 -19.44
N ILE A 40 -6.21 8.96 -18.83
CA ILE A 40 -6.48 8.73 -17.41
C ILE A 40 -5.64 9.70 -16.56
N TYR A 41 -4.33 9.78 -16.79
CA TYR A 41 -3.47 10.71 -16.06
C TYR A 41 -3.93 12.17 -16.21
N HIS A 42 -4.25 12.61 -17.44
CA HIS A 42 -4.68 13.98 -17.69
C HIS A 42 -6.01 14.26 -16.98
N GLN A 43 -6.96 13.34 -17.01
CA GLN A 43 -8.26 13.49 -16.34
C GLN A 43 -8.10 13.55 -14.80
N ILE A 44 -7.21 12.73 -14.22
CA ILE A 44 -6.85 12.81 -12.79
C ILE A 44 -6.38 14.23 -12.44
N LYS A 45 -5.50 14.80 -13.28
CA LYS A 45 -4.96 16.15 -13.10
C LYS A 45 -6.04 17.23 -13.28
N THR A 46 -6.87 17.15 -14.33
CA THR A 46 -7.95 18.11 -14.60
C THR A 46 -9.02 18.11 -13.52
N LEU A 47 -9.37 16.94 -12.98
CA LEU A 47 -10.35 16.80 -11.91
C LEU A 47 -9.77 17.04 -10.51
N ASN A 48 -8.49 17.43 -10.40
CA ASN A 48 -7.77 17.62 -9.12
C ASN A 48 -7.89 16.42 -8.16
N GLN A 49 -7.93 15.21 -8.73
CA GLN A 49 -7.93 13.98 -7.95
C GLN A 49 -6.55 13.79 -7.32
N SER A 50 -6.53 13.25 -6.10
CA SER A 50 -5.35 13.31 -5.24
C SER A 50 -5.14 12.01 -4.47
N VAL A 51 -3.90 11.78 -4.06
CA VAL A 51 -3.57 10.76 -3.07
C VAL A 51 -3.60 11.42 -1.69
N VAL A 52 -4.36 10.84 -0.77
CA VAL A 52 -4.54 11.31 0.60
C VAL A 52 -3.84 10.35 1.55
N LEU A 53 -2.93 10.89 2.34
CA LEU A 53 -2.24 10.21 3.43
C LEU A 53 -2.95 10.51 4.74
N LYS A 54 -3.25 9.49 5.55
CA LYS A 54 -3.91 9.63 6.86
C LYS A 54 -3.15 8.88 7.93
N LEU A 55 -2.88 9.52 9.07
CA LEU A 55 -2.18 8.88 10.19
C LEU A 55 -3.15 8.20 11.16
N ASP A 56 -2.86 6.95 11.52
CA ASP A 56 -3.67 6.06 12.39
C ASP A 56 -5.19 6.14 12.13
N GLU A 57 -5.59 6.23 10.86
CA GLU A 57 -6.99 6.37 10.42
C GLU A 57 -7.74 7.59 10.97
N SER A 58 -7.02 8.56 11.54
CA SER A 58 -7.59 9.82 12.01
C SER A 58 -8.02 10.69 10.83
N LYS A 59 -9.20 11.30 10.93
CA LYS A 59 -9.64 12.33 9.97
C LYS A 59 -8.88 13.65 10.17
N ASP A 60 -8.36 13.89 11.37
CA ASP A 60 -7.79 15.18 11.77
C ASP A 60 -6.37 15.41 11.23
N ILE A 61 -5.65 14.34 10.85
CA ILE A 61 -4.25 14.41 10.44
C ILE A 61 -4.11 13.75 9.07
N SER A 62 -4.23 14.57 8.03
CA SER A 62 -4.10 14.11 6.65
C SER A 62 -3.27 15.07 5.80
N MET A 63 -2.67 14.52 4.74
CA MET A 63 -1.93 15.27 3.73
C MET A 63 -2.43 14.87 2.35
N LYS A 64 -2.64 15.88 1.50
CA LYS A 64 -3.07 15.72 0.12
C LYS A 64 -1.88 15.86 -0.82
N LEU A 65 -1.78 14.92 -1.76
CA LEU A 65 -0.79 14.93 -2.84
C LEU A 65 -1.48 15.01 -4.19
N ILE A 66 -1.03 15.92 -5.03
CA ILE A 66 -1.56 16.18 -6.38
C ILE A 66 -0.69 15.53 -7.44
N ALA A 67 -1.31 15.11 -8.54
CA ALA A 67 -0.59 14.51 -9.66
C ALA A 67 0.35 15.54 -10.30
N SER A 68 1.65 15.25 -10.31
CA SER A 68 2.70 16.13 -10.81
C SER A 68 3.18 15.69 -12.19
N HIS A 69 3.57 14.43 -12.31
CA HIS A 69 4.24 13.88 -13.49
C HIS A 69 3.72 12.47 -13.82
N TYR A 70 3.80 12.09 -15.09
CA TYR A 70 3.53 10.73 -15.58
C TYR A 70 4.73 10.22 -16.37
N ASP A 71 5.35 9.17 -15.84
CA ASP A 71 6.41 8.40 -16.49
C ASP A 71 5.74 7.34 -17.38
N ALA A 72 5.78 7.58 -18.70
CA ALA A 72 5.17 6.69 -19.68
C ALA A 72 5.98 5.39 -19.90
N GLU A 73 7.28 5.38 -19.60
CA GLU A 73 8.12 4.19 -19.76
C GLU A 73 7.80 3.16 -18.68
N ASN A 74 7.69 3.63 -17.43
CA ASN A 74 7.34 2.78 -16.29
C ASN A 74 5.84 2.72 -16.00
N ARG A 75 5.02 3.56 -16.67
CA ARG A 75 3.57 3.72 -16.46
C ARG A 75 3.23 4.12 -15.02
N VAL A 76 3.98 5.07 -14.50
CA VAL A 76 3.93 5.52 -13.11
C VAL A 76 3.46 6.97 -13.04
N ILE A 77 2.48 7.24 -12.19
CA ILE A 77 2.08 8.60 -11.84
C ILE A 77 2.79 9.00 -10.54
N GLU A 78 3.46 10.14 -10.58
CA GLU A 78 4.03 10.78 -9.40
C GLU A 78 3.06 11.81 -8.82
N PHE A 79 2.76 11.65 -7.54
CA PHE A 79 1.99 12.57 -6.73
C PHE A 79 2.91 13.28 -5.72
N VAL A 80 2.81 14.61 -5.63
CA VAL A 80 3.61 15.44 -4.73
C VAL A 80 2.71 16.23 -3.78
N PRO A 81 3.16 16.57 -2.56
CA PRO A 81 2.37 17.38 -1.64
C PRO A 81 1.95 18.72 -2.28
N GLU A 82 0.66 19.07 -2.15
CA GLU A 82 0.13 20.36 -2.64
C GLU A 82 0.79 21.54 -1.90
N THR A 83 1.18 21.32 -0.64
CA THR A 83 1.94 22.26 0.18
C THR A 83 3.12 21.52 0.82
N SER A 84 4.24 22.20 1.06
CA SER A 84 5.42 21.64 1.76
C SER A 84 5.18 21.39 3.27
N ALA A 85 3.94 21.08 3.65
CA ALA A 85 3.54 20.80 5.01
C ALA A 85 4.22 19.52 5.51
N THR A 86 4.40 19.44 6.82
CA THR A 86 4.86 18.23 7.51
C THR A 86 3.78 17.73 8.45
N LEU A 87 3.62 16.41 8.59
CA LEU A 87 2.66 15.82 9.52
C LEU A 87 3.32 15.59 10.88
N SER A 88 2.77 16.15 11.95
CA SER A 88 3.24 15.85 13.30
C SER A 88 2.90 14.41 13.66
N LEU A 89 3.88 13.66 14.16
CA LEU A 89 3.65 12.29 14.66
C LEU A 89 3.19 12.26 16.12
N THR A 90 3.04 13.40 16.80
CA THR A 90 2.55 13.43 18.18
C THR A 90 1.12 12.92 18.26
N ASN A 91 0.87 11.93 19.12
CA ASN A 91 -0.45 11.34 19.29
C ASN A 91 -0.96 11.63 20.71
N SER A 92 -1.68 12.75 20.86
CA SER A 92 -2.20 13.20 22.16
C SER A 92 -3.47 12.49 22.62
N LYS A 93 -4.12 11.70 21.75
CA LYS A 93 -5.47 11.14 21.96
C LYS A 93 -5.50 9.60 22.13
N LYS A 94 -4.38 8.88 22.02
CA LYS A 94 -4.35 7.40 22.00
C LYS A 94 -3.38 6.79 23.01
N ARG A 95 -3.47 5.46 23.17
CA ARG A 95 -2.61 4.59 24.01
C ARG A 95 -1.10 4.71 23.69
N PHE A 96 -0.74 5.25 22.51
CA PHE A 96 0.64 5.40 22.06
C PHE A 96 0.99 6.88 21.95
N ALA A 97 2.20 7.24 22.39
CA ALA A 97 2.69 8.62 22.35
C ALA A 97 2.87 9.17 20.91
N TYR A 98 3.00 8.27 19.92
CA TYR A 98 3.24 8.64 18.53
C TYR A 98 2.36 7.87 17.55
N HIS A 99 2.05 8.51 16.42
CA HIS A 99 1.46 7.88 15.25
C HIS A 99 2.47 6.93 14.59
N ARG A 100 2.02 5.73 14.23
CA ARG A 100 2.89 4.68 13.64
C ARG A 100 2.32 4.10 12.35
N LEU A 101 1.06 4.37 12.07
CA LEU A 101 0.35 3.80 10.95
C LEU A 101 0.00 4.87 9.94
N LEU A 102 0.12 4.52 8.68
CA LEU A 102 -0.17 5.37 7.56
C LEU A 102 -1.15 4.65 6.64
N LYS A 103 -2.26 5.32 6.33
CA LYS A 103 -3.20 4.89 5.30
C LYS A 103 -3.01 5.77 4.06
N ILE A 104 -2.88 5.13 2.91
CA ILE A 104 -2.69 5.79 1.61
C ILE A 104 -3.92 5.51 0.76
N HIS A 105 -4.58 6.56 0.26
CA HIS A 105 -5.88 6.43 -0.39
C HIS A 105 -5.99 7.36 -1.60
N PHE A 106 -6.46 6.86 -2.73
CA PHE A 106 -6.78 7.72 -3.89
C PHE A 106 -8.19 8.29 -3.81
N SER A 107 -8.35 9.60 -3.96
CA SER A 107 -9.61 10.30 -3.66
C SER A 107 -10.82 9.81 -4.47
N ALA A 108 -10.61 9.28 -5.68
CA ALA A 108 -11.70 8.82 -6.54
C ALA A 108 -12.29 7.46 -6.12
N TRP A 109 -11.63 6.70 -5.25
CA TRP A 109 -12.11 5.36 -4.85
C TRP A 109 -13.45 5.37 -4.10
N ASN A 110 -13.88 6.52 -3.59
CA ASN A 110 -15.17 6.65 -2.89
C ASN A 110 -16.39 6.73 -3.84
N ALA A 111 -16.19 6.67 -5.16
CA ALA A 111 -17.24 7.02 -6.14
C ALA A 111 -18.15 5.86 -6.56
N SER A 112 -17.85 4.61 -6.20
CA SER A 112 -18.58 3.43 -6.72
C SER A 112 -19.26 2.62 -5.61
N SER A 113 -20.40 3.11 -5.12
CA SER A 113 -21.35 2.24 -4.42
C SER A 113 -22.22 1.55 -5.48
N THR A 114 -21.78 0.40 -5.99
CA THR A 114 -22.65 -0.44 -6.81
C THR A 114 -23.78 -0.95 -5.92
N GLN A 115 -24.99 -0.42 -6.09
CA GLN A 115 -26.17 -0.90 -5.38
C GLN A 115 -26.57 -2.24 -6.01
N LEU A 116 -26.13 -3.33 -5.40
CA LEU A 116 -26.62 -4.66 -5.75
C LEU A 116 -28.02 -4.86 -5.13
N PRO A 117 -29.00 -5.39 -5.88
CA PRO A 117 -30.30 -5.77 -5.34
C PRO A 117 -30.13 -7.00 -4.44
N LEU A 118 -29.89 -6.76 -3.14
CA LEU A 118 -29.63 -7.80 -2.14
C LEU A 118 -30.88 -8.11 -1.28
N GLU A 119 -32.06 -7.74 -1.77
CA GLU A 119 -33.33 -7.85 -1.02
C GLU A 119 -33.75 -9.30 -0.77
N CYS A 120 -33.23 -10.24 -1.56
CA CYS A 120 -33.59 -11.66 -1.52
C CYS A 120 -32.67 -12.50 -0.61
N LEU A 121 -31.67 -11.87 0.00
CA LEU A 121 -30.82 -12.50 1.00
C LEU A 121 -31.30 -12.13 2.40
N ASP A 122 -31.27 -13.10 3.31
CA ASP A 122 -31.54 -12.84 4.72
C ASP A 122 -30.55 -11.77 5.25
N PRO A 123 -30.91 -10.98 6.28
CA PRO A 123 -30.04 -9.91 6.77
C PRO A 123 -28.62 -10.35 7.13
N GLN A 124 -28.46 -11.58 7.66
CA GLN A 124 -27.15 -12.16 7.97
C GLN A 124 -26.37 -12.57 6.72
N GLU A 125 -27.06 -13.19 5.75
CA GLU A 125 -26.49 -13.56 4.44
C GLU A 125 -26.06 -12.31 3.65
N ARG A 126 -26.89 -11.28 3.66
CA ARG A 126 -26.61 -9.97 3.06
C ARG A 126 -25.38 -9.34 3.68
N ALA A 127 -25.26 -9.35 5.00
CA ALA A 127 -24.08 -8.82 5.70
C ALA A 127 -22.80 -9.57 5.32
N LEU A 128 -22.86 -10.92 5.30
CA LEU A 128 -21.74 -11.75 4.90
C LEU A 128 -21.35 -11.52 3.43
N PHE A 129 -22.34 -11.47 2.53
CA PHE A 129 -22.10 -11.23 1.12
C PHE A 129 -21.46 -9.85 0.90
N LEU A 130 -22.02 -8.79 1.50
CA LEU A 130 -21.44 -7.45 1.41
C LEU A 130 -20.02 -7.41 1.96
N TYR A 131 -19.77 -8.04 3.10
CA TYR A 131 -18.44 -8.09 3.71
C TYR A 131 -17.38 -8.69 2.78
N HIS A 132 -17.73 -9.70 1.98
CA HIS A 132 -16.80 -10.32 1.03
C HIS A 132 -16.78 -9.61 -0.33
N HIS A 133 -17.91 -9.06 -0.79
CA HIS A 133 -18.07 -8.51 -2.13
C HIS A 133 -17.59 -7.06 -2.23
N THR A 134 -17.82 -6.22 -1.21
CA THR A 134 -17.39 -4.82 -1.22
C THR A 134 -15.94 -4.64 -0.79
N TYR A 135 -15.29 -5.73 -0.38
CA TYR A 135 -13.93 -5.71 0.09
C TYR A 135 -12.97 -5.27 -1.01
N ASN A 136 -12.19 -4.23 -0.71
CA ASN A 136 -11.05 -3.80 -1.52
C ASN A 136 -9.80 -3.72 -0.65
N SER A 137 -8.82 -4.56 -0.94
CA SER A 137 -7.58 -4.65 -0.18
C SER A 137 -6.82 -3.33 -0.16
N LEU A 138 -6.81 -2.56 -1.26
CA LEU A 138 -6.09 -1.30 -1.36
C LEU A 138 -6.72 -0.19 -0.52
N ILE A 139 -8.04 -0.22 -0.35
CA ILE A 139 -8.76 0.74 0.50
C ILE A 139 -8.53 0.40 1.98
N GLU A 140 -8.44 -0.87 2.32
CA GLU A 140 -8.32 -1.34 3.71
C GLU A 140 -6.87 -1.43 4.22
N LYS A 141 -5.88 -1.33 3.32
CA LYS A 141 -4.47 -1.50 3.63
C LYS A 141 -3.92 -0.35 4.48
N VAL A 142 -3.09 -0.74 5.45
CA VAL A 142 -2.40 0.17 6.37
C VAL A 142 -0.91 -0.15 6.38
N TYR A 143 -0.07 0.88 6.37
CA TYR A 143 1.38 0.75 6.32
C TYR A 143 1.98 1.14 7.68
N GLU A 144 2.95 0.37 8.16
CA GLU A 144 3.74 0.77 9.32
C GLU A 144 4.82 1.77 8.88
N LEU A 145 4.95 2.87 9.62
CA LEU A 145 6.00 3.85 9.40
C LEU A 145 7.37 3.29 9.82
N PRO A 146 8.42 3.48 9.01
CA PRO A 146 9.79 3.15 9.40
C PRO A 146 10.20 3.80 10.71
N SER A 147 11.11 3.15 11.43
CA SER A 147 11.61 3.67 12.69
C SER A 147 12.48 4.92 12.46
N TRP A 148 12.20 5.98 13.22
CA TRP A 148 12.89 7.27 13.15
C TRP A 148 14.16 7.34 14.01
N ASN A 149 14.39 6.34 14.86
CA ASN A 149 15.48 6.32 15.84
C ASN A 149 16.77 5.61 15.38
N THR A 150 16.73 4.90 14.25
CA THR A 150 17.71 3.84 13.95
C THR A 150 18.78 4.27 12.95
N THR A 151 18.48 5.22 12.06
CA THR A 151 19.46 5.76 11.09
C THR A 151 19.10 7.18 10.66
N ASN A 152 20.10 8.08 10.62
CA ASN A 152 20.00 9.46 10.08
C ASN A 152 19.93 9.45 8.54
N LYS A 153 19.05 8.64 7.96
CA LYS A 153 18.83 8.64 6.51
C LYS A 153 17.91 9.81 6.14
N PRO A 154 18.29 10.65 5.16
CA PRO A 154 17.47 11.78 4.72
C PRO A 154 16.24 11.36 3.89
N ARG A 155 16.19 10.10 3.45
CA ARG A 155 15.10 9.50 2.70
C ARG A 155 14.79 8.11 3.25
N ARG A 156 13.50 7.83 3.34
CA ARG A 156 12.91 6.57 3.78
C ARG A 156 11.83 6.19 2.79
N TYR A 157 11.64 4.89 2.60
CA TYR A 157 10.66 4.38 1.67
C TYR A 157 9.67 3.44 2.36
N ILE A 158 8.42 3.54 1.96
CA ILE A 158 7.43 2.47 2.11
C ILE A 158 7.11 1.98 0.71
N GLY A 159 7.21 0.67 0.50
CA GLY A 159 6.91 0.04 -0.79
C GLY A 159 5.76 -0.96 -0.70
N ASP A 160 5.10 -1.11 -1.83
CA ASP A 160 4.13 -2.15 -2.15
C ASP A 160 4.26 -2.48 -3.65
N LYS A 161 3.65 -3.59 -4.11
CA LYS A 161 3.72 -4.01 -5.51
C LYS A 161 3.38 -2.84 -6.46
N GLY A 162 2.29 -2.12 -6.22
CA GLY A 162 1.86 -1.01 -7.10
C GLY A 162 2.27 0.40 -6.67
N LEU A 163 3.03 0.58 -5.58
CA LEU A 163 3.20 1.88 -4.92
C LEU A 163 4.57 2.02 -4.22
N ILE A 164 5.20 3.19 -4.34
CA ILE A 164 6.34 3.59 -3.50
C ILE A 164 6.06 4.98 -2.92
N LEU A 165 6.25 5.14 -1.63
CA LEU A 165 6.20 6.42 -0.91
C LEU A 165 7.61 6.80 -0.47
N SER A 166 8.06 8.00 -0.81
CA SER A 166 9.31 8.60 -0.33
C SER A 166 9.02 9.67 0.73
N MET A 167 9.69 9.57 1.86
CA MET A 167 9.53 10.47 3.00
C MET A 167 10.82 10.65 3.80
N GLY A 168 10.80 11.54 4.78
CA GLY A 168 11.87 11.78 5.74
C GLY A 168 11.31 12.27 7.08
N TYR A 169 12.16 12.26 8.11
CA TYR A 169 11.80 12.75 9.44
C TYR A 169 12.55 14.05 9.72
N LYS A 170 11.81 15.12 10.03
CA LYS A 170 12.36 16.37 10.54
C LYS A 170 12.27 16.37 12.06
N HIS A 171 13.43 16.37 12.69
CA HIS A 171 13.52 16.49 14.14
C HIS A 171 13.45 17.95 14.56
N PRO A 172 12.79 18.28 15.68
CA PRO A 172 12.82 19.63 16.22
C PRO A 172 14.27 20.00 16.61
N PRO A 173 14.68 21.27 16.41
CA PRO A 173 16.07 21.72 16.55
C PRO A 173 16.68 21.52 17.94
N ASN A 174 15.85 21.28 18.97
CA ASN A 174 16.28 21.06 20.36
C ASN A 174 16.32 19.58 20.78
N SER A 175 16.16 18.61 19.85
CA SER A 175 16.24 17.19 20.20
C SER A 175 17.72 16.77 20.36
N THR A 176 18.18 16.63 21.60
CA THR A 176 19.54 16.20 21.98
C THR A 176 19.83 14.71 21.73
N LEU A 177 19.06 14.03 20.87
CA LEU A 177 19.21 12.59 20.61
C LEU A 177 20.37 12.22 19.67
N ILE A 178 21.08 13.19 19.07
CA ILE A 178 22.08 12.91 18.02
C ILE A 178 23.53 12.82 18.54
N LYS A 179 23.79 12.91 19.85
CA LYS A 179 25.15 12.71 20.42
C LYS A 179 25.26 11.53 21.38
N GLN A 180 24.70 10.37 21.02
CA GLN A 180 25.13 9.11 21.63
C GLN A 180 25.80 8.23 20.58
N GLU A 181 27.11 8.43 20.43
CA GLU A 181 28.03 7.39 19.99
C GLU A 181 27.99 6.23 21.00
N SER A 182 27.03 5.31 20.89
CA SER A 182 27.17 3.98 21.51
C SER A 182 26.05 3.05 21.10
N LYS A 183 26.42 2.02 20.32
CA LYS A 183 25.69 0.77 20.03
C LYS A 183 24.40 0.91 19.21
N PRO A 184 24.28 0.21 18.05
CA PRO A 184 23.02 0.15 17.32
C PRO A 184 21.99 -0.54 18.20
N ILE A 185 20.99 0.20 18.65
CA ILE A 185 19.79 -0.35 19.29
C ILE A 185 19.08 -1.17 18.20
N LYS A 186 19.30 -2.49 18.20
CA LYS A 186 18.84 -3.46 17.18
C LYS A 186 17.31 -3.62 17.06
N SER A 187 16.55 -2.92 17.90
CA SER A 187 15.10 -2.84 17.84
C SER A 187 14.65 -1.72 18.76
N LEU A 188 13.60 -0.97 18.40
CA LEU A 188 12.86 -0.16 19.37
C LEU A 188 12.70 -0.96 20.67
N PRO A 189 12.92 -0.38 21.85
CA PRO A 189 12.57 -1.05 23.09
C PRO A 189 11.12 -1.52 22.95
N THR A 190 10.93 -2.83 23.00
CA THR A 190 9.64 -3.51 23.05
C THR A 190 8.94 -3.22 24.39
N SER A 191 9.12 -2.03 24.95
CA SER A 191 8.72 -1.62 26.30
C SER A 191 8.72 -0.10 26.45
N TYR A 192 8.02 0.61 25.57
CA TYR A 192 7.23 1.79 26.00
C TYR A 192 5.77 1.38 26.23
N TYR A 193 5.54 0.11 26.56
CA TYR A 193 4.28 -0.40 27.09
C TYR A 193 4.05 0.16 28.49
N GLY A 194 3.75 1.45 28.58
CA GLY A 194 3.08 1.99 29.73
C GLY A 194 1.62 1.57 29.65
N TYR A 195 1.21 0.62 30.49
CA TYR A 195 -0.08 0.83 31.16
C TYR A 195 -0.01 2.22 31.81
N PRO A 196 -1.08 3.02 31.81
CA PRO A 196 -1.07 4.38 32.36
C PRO A 196 -0.65 4.49 33.84
N MET A 197 -0.34 3.36 34.49
CA MET A 197 0.11 3.24 35.88
C MET A 197 1.53 2.65 36.04
N SER A 198 2.33 2.50 34.97
CA SER A 198 3.72 2.02 35.12
C SER A 198 4.68 3.19 35.42
N PRO A 199 5.60 3.08 36.39
CA PRO A 199 6.60 4.11 36.70
C PRO A 199 7.56 4.43 35.53
N ALA A 200 7.59 3.61 34.47
CA ALA A 200 8.28 3.94 33.21
C ALA A 200 7.60 5.08 32.40
N ALA A 201 6.34 5.43 32.71
CA ALA A 201 5.60 6.53 32.07
C ALA A 201 6.04 7.92 32.54
N LEU A 202 6.95 8.01 33.53
CA LEU A 202 7.49 9.26 34.07
C LEU A 202 8.73 9.77 33.30
N SER A 203 9.23 9.02 32.31
CA SER A 203 10.33 9.51 31.46
C SER A 203 9.81 10.59 30.50
N PRO A 204 10.52 11.72 30.33
CA PRO A 204 10.08 12.76 29.40
C PRO A 204 9.96 12.17 27.99
N ILE A 205 8.75 12.23 27.44
CA ILE A 205 8.46 11.76 26.09
C ILE A 205 9.31 12.62 25.13
N PRO A 206 10.24 12.04 24.36
CA PRO A 206 11.04 12.83 23.42
C PRO A 206 10.11 13.52 22.42
N ALA A 207 10.45 14.74 22.03
CA ALA A 207 9.64 15.50 21.08
C ALA A 207 9.46 14.69 19.79
N ALA A 208 8.21 14.48 19.37
CA ALA A 208 7.91 13.70 18.18
C ALA A 208 8.54 14.38 16.95
N PRO A 209 9.12 13.62 16.02
CA PRO A 209 9.55 14.20 14.76
C PRO A 209 8.32 14.52 13.90
N SER A 210 8.49 15.44 12.98
CA SER A 210 7.52 15.70 11.92
C SER A 210 7.86 14.85 10.70
N LEU A 211 6.85 14.21 10.13
CA LEU A 211 6.96 13.47 8.88
C LEU A 211 6.92 14.44 7.70
N GLU A 212 7.98 14.44 6.90
CA GLU A 212 8.06 15.14 5.63
C GLU A 212 7.87 14.15 4.49
N VAL A 213 6.79 14.32 3.71
CA VAL A 213 6.54 13.50 2.53
C VAL A 213 7.13 14.22 1.32
N LYS A 214 7.86 13.49 0.46
CA LYS A 214 8.45 14.05 -0.76
C LYS A 214 7.55 13.77 -1.96
N TRP A 215 7.17 12.52 -2.14
CA TRP A 215 6.29 12.09 -3.22
C TRP A 215 5.71 10.70 -2.95
N VAL A 216 4.65 10.36 -3.65
CA VAL A 216 4.10 9.00 -3.79
C VAL A 216 4.04 8.68 -5.27
N ARG A 217 4.63 7.56 -5.67
CA ARG A 217 4.60 7.05 -7.03
C ARG A 217 3.75 5.80 -7.09
N VAL A 218 2.81 5.75 -8.02
CA VAL A 218 1.86 4.65 -8.16
C VAL A 218 1.73 4.23 -9.60
N THR A 219 1.50 2.94 -9.81
CA THR A 219 1.12 2.41 -11.12
C THR A 219 -0.31 2.83 -11.47
N LEU A 220 -0.61 2.93 -12.77
CA LEU A 220 -2.00 3.09 -13.23
C LEU A 220 -2.87 1.93 -12.72
N ASP A 221 -2.34 0.71 -12.77
CA ASP A 221 -2.97 -0.49 -12.25
C ASP A 221 -3.43 -0.29 -10.79
N TRP A 222 -2.61 0.29 -9.92
CA TRP A 222 -2.99 0.63 -8.54
C TRP A 222 -4.16 1.61 -8.44
N VAL A 223 -4.18 2.66 -9.27
CA VAL A 223 -5.28 3.64 -9.30
C VAL A 223 -6.60 2.95 -9.68
N ILE A 224 -6.57 2.09 -10.69
CA ILE A 224 -7.75 1.39 -11.19
C ILE A 224 -8.20 0.28 -10.25
N SER A 225 -7.28 -0.48 -9.66
CA SER A 225 -7.60 -1.56 -8.72
C SER A 225 -8.44 -1.10 -7.52
N GLY A 226 -8.28 0.15 -7.08
CA GLY A 226 -9.13 0.69 -6.02
C GLY A 226 -10.58 1.00 -6.45
N LEU A 227 -10.80 1.25 -7.75
CA LEU A 227 -12.14 1.40 -8.34
C LEU A 227 -12.74 0.03 -8.69
N LYS A 228 -11.89 -0.89 -9.17
CA LYS A 228 -12.27 -2.21 -9.64
C LYS A 228 -11.30 -3.26 -9.06
N PRO A 229 -11.66 -3.89 -7.92
CA PRO A 229 -10.78 -4.83 -7.21
C PRO A 229 -10.35 -6.05 -8.04
N SER A 230 -11.07 -6.39 -9.12
CA SER A 230 -10.72 -7.52 -10.00
C SER A 230 -9.48 -7.28 -10.86
N ILE A 231 -9.03 -6.03 -11.00
CA ILE A 231 -7.79 -5.71 -11.70
C ILE A 231 -6.63 -5.86 -10.70
N PRO A 232 -5.64 -6.75 -10.95
CA PRO A 232 -4.51 -6.93 -10.06
C PRO A 232 -3.51 -5.78 -10.19
N THR A 233 -2.80 -5.49 -9.10
CA THR A 233 -1.71 -4.51 -9.12
C THR A 233 -0.41 -5.14 -9.64
N THR A 234 0.24 -4.47 -10.57
CA THR A 234 1.55 -4.88 -11.10
C THR A 234 2.69 -4.28 -10.30
N GLN A 235 3.86 -4.93 -10.31
CA GLN A 235 5.08 -4.42 -9.72
C GLN A 235 5.50 -3.09 -10.37
N ILE A 236 5.62 -2.04 -9.57
CA ILE A 236 6.18 -0.74 -9.94
C ILE A 236 7.66 -0.90 -10.29
N TYR A 237 8.12 -0.24 -11.35
CA TYR A 237 9.48 -0.38 -11.89
C TYR A 237 9.87 -1.83 -12.21
N LYS A 238 8.95 -2.60 -12.81
CA LYS A 238 9.16 -4.02 -13.13
C LYS A 238 10.50 -4.30 -13.83
N ASN A 239 10.90 -3.45 -14.77
CA ASN A 239 12.14 -3.63 -15.52
C ASN A 239 13.39 -3.46 -14.63
N ASP A 240 13.36 -2.52 -13.69
CA ASP A 240 14.46 -2.30 -12.75
C ASP A 240 14.60 -3.45 -11.77
N PHE A 241 13.49 -4.04 -11.31
CA PHE A 241 13.52 -5.26 -10.50
C PHE A 241 14.07 -6.46 -11.28
N ILE A 242 13.66 -6.66 -12.53
CA ILE A 242 14.21 -7.72 -13.39
C ILE A 242 15.72 -7.55 -13.57
N ARG A 243 16.18 -6.30 -13.77
CA ARG A 243 17.61 -6.00 -13.89
C ARG A 243 18.34 -6.30 -12.59
N LEU A 244 17.79 -5.91 -11.44
CA LEU A 244 18.35 -6.21 -10.13
C LEU A 244 18.48 -7.73 -9.93
N ASP A 245 17.45 -8.50 -10.26
CA ASP A 245 17.46 -9.97 -10.16
C ASP A 245 18.60 -10.57 -10.98
N GLN A 246 18.80 -10.10 -12.21
CA GLN A 246 19.89 -10.56 -13.08
C GLN A 246 21.27 -10.20 -12.51
N MET A 247 21.41 -9.04 -11.89
CA MET A 247 22.66 -8.59 -11.28
C MET A 247 22.97 -9.36 -9.99
N LEU A 248 21.96 -9.62 -9.16
CA LEU A 248 22.09 -10.42 -7.93
C LEU A 248 22.38 -11.89 -8.22
N ALA A 249 21.75 -12.45 -9.25
CA ALA A 249 22.01 -13.83 -9.69
C ALA A 249 23.47 -14.03 -10.10
N LYS A 250 24.11 -13.02 -10.74
CA LYS A 250 25.55 -13.07 -11.06
C LYS A 250 26.45 -13.11 -9.83
N GLN A 251 25.97 -12.60 -8.70
CA GLN A 251 26.66 -12.62 -7.40
C GLN A 251 26.25 -13.82 -6.53
N GLY A 252 25.40 -14.72 -7.04
CA GLY A 252 24.93 -15.92 -6.32
C GLY A 252 23.76 -15.68 -5.36
N TYR A 253 23.13 -14.49 -5.39
CA TYR A 253 21.96 -14.18 -4.56
C TYR A 253 20.67 -14.41 -5.36
N PHE A 254 19.81 -15.30 -4.87
CA PHE A 254 18.54 -15.66 -5.54
C PHE A 254 17.29 -15.31 -4.74
N LYS A 255 17.45 -14.89 -3.48
CA LYS A 255 16.36 -14.62 -2.54
C LYS A 255 16.64 -13.35 -1.78
N TYR A 256 15.69 -12.44 -1.78
CA TYR A 256 15.73 -11.18 -1.01
C TYR A 256 14.30 -10.62 -0.88
N ASP A 257 14.11 -9.67 0.03
CA ASP A 257 12.84 -8.95 0.20
C ASP A 257 12.79 -7.74 -0.77
N PRO A 258 11.95 -7.78 -1.83
CA PRO A 258 11.88 -6.71 -2.83
C PRO A 258 11.29 -5.40 -2.29
N LEU A 259 10.53 -5.46 -1.18
CA LEU A 259 9.90 -4.29 -0.57
C LEU A 259 10.74 -3.69 0.57
N SER A 260 11.96 -4.19 0.78
CA SER A 260 12.86 -3.68 1.79
C SER A 260 13.44 -2.31 1.41
N GLU A 261 13.60 -1.43 2.41
CA GLU A 261 14.07 -0.05 2.19
C GLU A 261 15.37 0.06 1.36
N PRO A 262 16.43 -0.77 1.57
CA PRO A 262 17.64 -0.70 0.75
C PRO A 262 17.43 -1.07 -0.72
N VAL A 263 16.54 -2.03 -0.98
CA VAL A 263 16.18 -2.43 -2.35
C VAL A 263 15.39 -1.32 -3.02
N LEU A 264 14.38 -0.77 -2.33
CA LEU A 264 13.59 0.35 -2.85
C LEU A 264 14.46 1.59 -3.14
N ASP A 265 15.45 1.88 -2.29
CA ASP A 265 16.37 2.99 -2.51
C ASP A 265 17.20 2.79 -3.79
N TYR A 266 17.70 1.57 -4.03
CA TYR A 266 18.41 1.22 -5.27
C TYR A 266 17.51 1.36 -6.51
N ILE A 267 16.30 0.80 -6.46
CA ILE A 267 15.34 0.84 -7.57
C ILE A 267 14.96 2.29 -7.91
N VAL A 268 14.79 3.15 -6.91
CA VAL A 268 14.44 4.56 -7.11
C VAL A 268 15.62 5.40 -7.61
N GLN A 269 16.84 5.10 -7.19
CA GLN A 269 18.04 5.81 -7.63
C GLN A 269 18.47 5.40 -9.05
N GLN A 270 18.07 4.21 -9.51
CA GLN A 270 18.36 3.68 -10.85
C GLN A 270 19.86 3.54 -11.16
N ASP A 271 20.67 3.31 -10.11
CA ASP A 271 22.11 3.16 -10.24
C ASP A 271 22.48 1.92 -11.07
N HIS A 272 23.46 2.06 -11.95
CA HIS A 272 23.85 0.98 -12.87
C HIS A 272 24.76 -0.08 -12.22
N GLU A 273 25.31 0.20 -11.05
CA GLU A 273 26.20 -0.68 -10.30
C GLU A 273 25.56 -1.11 -8.98
N LEU A 274 25.85 -2.34 -8.52
CA LEU A 274 25.34 -2.82 -7.24
C LEU A 274 26.13 -2.17 -6.09
N PRO A 275 25.48 -1.38 -5.20
CA PRO A 275 26.17 -0.81 -4.06
C PRO A 275 26.60 -1.92 -3.09
N GLN A 276 27.82 -1.84 -2.56
CA GLN A 276 28.31 -2.82 -1.57
C GLN A 276 27.38 -2.91 -0.35
N ASN A 277 26.84 -1.77 0.10
CA ASN A 277 25.88 -1.72 1.20
C ASN A 277 24.60 -2.54 0.95
N LEU A 278 24.16 -2.63 -0.31
CA LEU A 278 23.01 -3.46 -0.69
C LEU A 278 23.37 -4.94 -0.65
N LEU A 279 24.55 -5.30 -1.16
CA LEU A 279 25.06 -6.67 -1.11
C LEU A 279 25.25 -7.15 0.33
N ASP A 280 25.88 -6.35 1.18
CA ASP A 280 26.07 -6.66 2.61
C ASP A 280 24.73 -6.82 3.33
N TYR A 281 23.74 -6.01 2.96
CA TYR A 281 22.38 -6.13 3.49
C TYR A 281 21.71 -7.44 3.06
N ILE A 282 21.75 -7.80 1.77
CA ILE A 282 21.17 -9.04 1.25
C ILE A 282 21.89 -10.26 1.83
N HIS A 283 23.22 -10.20 1.95
CA HIS A 283 24.03 -11.25 2.55
C HIS A 283 23.68 -11.50 4.02
N SER A 284 23.44 -10.43 4.78
CA SER A 284 23.04 -10.54 6.20
C SER A 284 21.56 -10.88 6.41
N HIS A 285 20.73 -10.75 5.37
CA HIS A 285 19.28 -10.96 5.42
C HIS A 285 18.83 -11.88 4.28
N THR A 286 19.31 -13.13 4.30
CA THR A 286 18.99 -14.16 3.30
C THR A 286 17.55 -14.66 3.35
N HIS A 287 16.74 -14.18 4.30
CA HIS A 287 15.34 -14.56 4.44
C HIS A 287 14.44 -13.67 3.57
N GLU A 288 13.52 -14.28 2.83
CA GLU A 288 12.53 -13.60 1.97
C GLU A 288 11.56 -12.72 2.76
N CYS A 289 11.41 -12.94 4.08
CA CYS A 289 10.36 -12.33 4.88
C CYS A 289 10.89 -11.69 6.18
N ARG A 290 11.05 -10.37 6.18
CA ARG A 290 11.63 -9.63 7.32
C ARG A 290 10.59 -9.21 8.36
N ASN A 291 9.46 -8.68 7.92
CA ASN A 291 8.43 -8.13 8.80
C ASN A 291 7.24 -9.09 8.96
N ARG A 292 6.42 -8.88 10.01
CA ARG A 292 5.24 -9.72 10.29
C ARG A 292 4.30 -9.82 9.08
N LEU A 293 4.16 -8.72 8.33
CA LEU A 293 3.36 -8.67 7.11
C LEU A 293 3.90 -9.62 6.04
N SER A 294 5.17 -9.51 5.66
CA SER A 294 5.83 -10.34 4.64
C SER A 294 5.78 -11.83 5.00
N ARG A 295 5.95 -12.18 6.29
CA ARG A 295 5.80 -13.56 6.76
C ARG A 295 4.38 -14.09 6.58
N LEU A 296 3.38 -13.32 7.03
CA LEU A 296 1.98 -13.69 6.82
C LEU A 296 1.62 -13.79 5.33
N GLN A 297 2.08 -12.87 4.51
CA GLN A 297 1.83 -12.89 3.06
C GLN A 297 2.41 -14.16 2.44
N HIS A 298 3.68 -14.49 2.75
CA HIS A 298 4.33 -15.69 2.25
C HIS A 298 3.63 -16.98 2.70
N MET A 299 3.23 -17.06 3.97
CA MET A 299 2.54 -18.25 4.47
C MET A 299 1.11 -18.39 3.89
N LEU A 300 0.40 -17.29 3.66
CA LEU A 300 -0.91 -17.33 2.98
C LEU A 300 -0.77 -17.75 1.53
N GLU A 301 0.22 -17.22 0.81
CA GLU A 301 0.53 -17.62 -0.57
C GLU A 301 0.90 -19.11 -0.62
N GLY A 302 1.69 -19.60 0.34
CA GLY A 302 2.01 -21.02 0.51
C GLY A 302 0.80 -21.92 0.81
N ALA A 303 -0.23 -21.36 1.46
CA ALA A 303 -1.52 -22.04 1.70
C ALA A 303 -2.51 -21.91 0.52
N GLY A 304 -2.13 -21.26 -0.58
CA GLY A 304 -3.01 -21.02 -1.72
C GLY A 304 -4.14 -20.01 -1.44
N ILE A 305 -3.92 -19.11 -0.49
CA ILE A 305 -4.84 -18.01 -0.15
C ILE A 305 -4.23 -16.70 -0.66
N ASP A 306 -5.06 -15.85 -1.25
CA ASP A 306 -4.62 -14.52 -1.66
C ASP A 306 -4.20 -13.70 -0.43
N ALA A 307 -2.92 -13.37 -0.33
CA ALA A 307 -2.35 -12.59 0.77
C ALA A 307 -2.98 -11.20 0.93
N GLN A 308 -3.72 -10.70 -0.07
CA GLN A 308 -4.45 -9.45 0.07
C GLN A 308 -5.54 -9.52 1.14
N VAL A 309 -6.13 -10.69 1.42
CA VAL A 309 -7.22 -10.84 2.41
C VAL A 309 -6.81 -10.52 3.85
N ILE A 310 -5.52 -10.37 4.14
CA ILE A 310 -5.01 -9.91 5.45
C ILE A 310 -5.75 -8.64 5.89
N TRP A 311 -6.00 -7.71 4.97
CA TRP A 311 -6.64 -6.43 5.28
C TRP A 311 -8.16 -6.54 5.35
N LYS A 312 -8.75 -7.72 5.22
CA LYS A 312 -10.19 -7.92 5.39
C LYS A 312 -10.55 -8.18 6.84
N TYR A 313 -9.69 -8.92 7.54
CA TYR A 313 -9.93 -9.42 8.88
C TYR A 313 -9.28 -8.54 9.94
N THR A 314 -10.09 -8.06 10.89
CA THR A 314 -9.64 -7.16 11.97
C THR A 314 -8.55 -7.79 12.85
N PHE A 315 -8.63 -9.10 13.11
CA PHE A 315 -7.62 -9.83 13.88
C PHE A 315 -6.27 -9.89 13.14
N ALA A 316 -6.30 -10.09 11.81
CA ALA A 316 -5.10 -10.13 10.98
C ALA A 316 -4.46 -8.75 10.84
N LYS A 317 -5.27 -7.70 10.64
CA LYS A 317 -4.80 -6.30 10.73
C LYS A 317 -4.11 -6.02 12.05
N SER A 318 -4.75 -6.41 13.15
CA SER A 318 -4.22 -6.20 14.51
C SER A 318 -2.90 -6.95 14.75
N PHE A 319 -2.75 -8.13 14.17
CA PHE A 319 -1.50 -8.89 14.20
C PHE A 319 -0.37 -8.16 13.46
N VAL A 320 -0.64 -7.73 12.21
CA VAL A 320 0.33 -7.01 11.37
C VAL A 320 0.78 -5.71 12.04
N VAL A 321 -0.17 -4.94 12.57
CA VAL A 321 0.05 -3.66 13.25
C VAL A 321 0.71 -3.84 14.63
N GLY A 322 0.72 -5.05 15.18
CA GLY A 322 1.25 -5.33 16.51
C GLY A 322 0.39 -4.78 17.66
N SER A 323 -0.88 -4.45 17.38
CA SER A 323 -1.84 -3.94 18.35
C SER A 323 -2.68 -5.07 18.93
N GLY A 324 -2.14 -5.78 19.93
CA GLY A 324 -2.95 -6.63 20.83
C GLY A 324 -3.46 -7.95 20.27
N CYS A 325 -2.91 -8.47 19.17
CA CYS A 325 -3.19 -9.84 18.75
C CYS A 325 -2.38 -10.83 19.61
N LEU A 326 -3.09 -11.73 20.31
CA LEU A 326 -2.50 -12.82 21.10
C LEU A 326 -2.22 -14.09 20.28
N LEU A 327 -2.68 -14.11 19.03
CA LEU A 327 -2.56 -15.26 18.13
C LEU A 327 -1.15 -15.36 17.56
N GLY A 328 -0.66 -16.59 17.38
CA GLY A 328 0.55 -16.87 16.61
C GLY A 328 0.34 -16.65 15.11
N GLU A 329 1.44 -16.63 14.34
CA GLU A 329 1.39 -16.48 12.86
C GLU A 329 0.51 -17.58 12.23
N GLU A 330 0.68 -18.82 12.66
CA GLU A 330 -0.08 -20.00 12.19
C GLU A 330 -1.58 -19.91 12.53
N ASP A 331 -1.93 -19.45 13.74
CA ASP A 331 -3.32 -19.32 14.16
C ASP A 331 -4.06 -18.27 13.33
N VAL A 332 -3.40 -17.14 13.04
CA VAL A 332 -3.96 -16.09 12.18
C VAL A 332 -4.27 -16.65 10.79
N ILE A 333 -3.35 -17.42 10.22
CA ILE A 333 -3.52 -18.03 8.91
C ILE A 333 -4.66 -19.04 8.91
N ARG A 334 -4.72 -19.90 9.93
CA ARG A 334 -5.79 -20.89 10.06
C ARG A 334 -7.16 -20.23 10.16
N CYS A 335 -7.30 -19.18 10.97
CA CYS A 335 -8.56 -18.43 11.06
C CYS A 335 -8.97 -17.79 9.72
N ILE A 336 -8.00 -17.24 8.96
CA ILE A 336 -8.26 -16.71 7.61
C ILE A 336 -8.71 -17.86 6.69
N GLN A 337 -8.00 -18.99 6.71
CA GLN A 337 -8.29 -20.14 5.88
C GLN A 337 -9.70 -20.68 6.13
N ASP A 338 -10.08 -20.89 7.39
CA ASP A 338 -11.41 -21.38 7.77
C ASP A 338 -12.49 -20.41 7.27
N SER A 339 -12.28 -19.09 7.45
CA SER A 339 -13.22 -18.05 7.03
C SER A 339 -13.37 -17.95 5.51
N GLU A 340 -12.27 -18.03 4.76
CA GLU A 340 -12.29 -18.00 3.30
C GLU A 340 -12.83 -19.31 2.71
N GLN A 341 -12.61 -20.45 3.37
CA GLN A 341 -13.20 -21.72 2.99
C GLN A 341 -14.72 -21.73 3.19
N GLU A 342 -15.21 -21.22 4.32
CA GLU A 342 -16.65 -21.04 4.56
C GLU A 342 -17.29 -20.18 3.47
N TRP A 343 -16.64 -19.07 3.11
CA TRP A 343 -17.10 -18.22 2.03
C TRP A 343 -17.13 -18.92 0.67
N ARG A 344 -16.08 -19.67 0.32
CA ARG A 344 -16.03 -20.45 -0.93
C ARG A 344 -17.19 -21.45 -1.01
N GLN A 345 -17.61 -22.03 0.10
CA GLN A 345 -18.76 -22.95 0.15
C GLN A 345 -20.11 -22.22 -0.01
N LYS A 346 -20.28 -21.05 0.62
CA LYS A 346 -21.54 -20.29 0.58
C LYS A 346 -21.73 -19.45 -0.69
N LYS A 347 -20.64 -19.00 -1.32
CA LYS A 347 -20.67 -18.12 -2.50
C LYS A 347 -21.53 -18.65 -3.66
N PRO A 348 -21.47 -19.93 -4.08
CA PRO A 348 -22.30 -20.44 -5.17
C PRO A 348 -23.80 -20.35 -4.89
N ASP A 349 -24.21 -20.53 -3.63
CA ASP A 349 -25.61 -20.45 -3.23
C ASP A 349 -26.10 -19.00 -3.27
N PHE A 350 -25.28 -18.04 -2.83
CA PHE A 350 -25.57 -16.61 -2.98
C PHE A 350 -25.72 -16.20 -4.44
N VAL A 351 -24.80 -16.62 -5.31
CA VAL A 351 -24.87 -16.32 -6.74
C VAL A 351 -26.11 -16.94 -7.37
N ARG A 352 -26.51 -18.16 -6.99
CA ARG A 352 -27.76 -18.76 -7.46
C ARG A 352 -28.98 -17.96 -7.02
N LYS A 353 -29.07 -17.57 -5.74
CA LYS A 353 -30.18 -16.75 -5.23
C LYS A 353 -30.28 -15.40 -5.94
N LEU A 354 -29.14 -14.77 -6.28
CA LEU A 354 -29.10 -13.49 -6.99
C LEU A 354 -29.45 -13.63 -8.49
N ASN A 355 -28.92 -14.64 -9.17
CA ASN A 355 -29.18 -14.86 -10.61
C ASN A 355 -30.61 -15.31 -10.91
N LEU A 356 -31.32 -15.90 -9.96
CA LEU A 356 -32.73 -16.30 -10.13
C LEU A 356 -33.67 -15.10 -10.37
N LEU A 357 -33.23 -13.86 -10.07
CA LEU A 357 -33.98 -12.63 -10.35
C LEU A 357 -33.67 -12.00 -11.70
N ASP A 358 -32.47 -12.17 -12.27
CA ASP A 358 -32.19 -11.66 -13.63
C ASP A 358 -32.99 -12.44 -14.71
N SER A 359 -33.61 -13.56 -14.33
CA SER A 359 -34.43 -14.42 -15.18
C SER A 359 -35.95 -14.24 -15.02
N HIS A 360 -36.41 -13.28 -14.20
CA HIS A 360 -37.82 -12.93 -14.01
C HIS A 360 -38.04 -11.43 -14.21
#